data_AF-A0A4S9SMU7-F1
#
_entry.id   AF-A0A4S9SMU7-F1
#
_cell.length_a   1.000
_cell.length_b   1.000
_cell.length_c   1.000
_cell.angle_alpha   90.00
_cell.angle_beta   90.00
_cell.angle_gamma   90.00
#
_symmetry.space_group_name_H-M   'P 1'
#
loop_
_entity.id
_entity.type
_entity.pdbx_description
1 polymer ?
#
loop_
_entity_poly.entity_id
_entity_poly.type
_entity_poly.pdbx_seq_one_letter_code
_entity_poly.pdbx_strand_id
1 'polypeptide(L)'
;MPDLTEDMFDNESDDTCSSDMQFAAPTMTSYATDPEMLEPTITVMLMVEKPISGYERLEIKLRQNSSFGKLASLLRTKFDYAAKYVLQTGDLDEWKIVFDTDTPASLKLEDRAELRFVRSDIEPLDTSKIL
;
A
#
# COMPACT_ATOMS: atom_id res chain seq x y z
N MET A 1 -41.27 -40.38 -17.79
CA MET A 1 -42.23 -40.00 -16.72
C MET A 1 -42.50 -41.25 -15.91
N PRO A 2 -42.21 -41.21 -14.61
CA PRO A 2 -43.19 -40.64 -13.68
C PRO A 2 -42.75 -39.28 -13.11
N ASP A 3 -43.72 -38.36 -13.12
CA ASP A 3 -43.93 -37.33 -12.10
C ASP A 3 -44.11 -37.99 -10.75
N LEU A 4 -43.46 -37.46 -9.71
CA LEU A 4 -43.97 -37.49 -8.34
C LEU A 4 -43.46 -36.23 -7.63
N THR A 5 -44.39 -35.30 -7.54
CA THR A 5 -44.52 -34.17 -6.63
C THR A 5 -44.52 -34.62 -5.16
N GLU A 6 -44.74 -33.66 -4.23
CA GLU A 6 -44.94 -33.81 -2.78
C GLU A 6 -43.64 -33.54 -2.00
N ASP A 7 -43.25 -32.27 -1.82
CA ASP A 7 -43.92 -31.29 -0.94
C ASP A 7 -44.16 -31.88 0.45
N MET A 8 -43.07 -31.97 1.20
CA MET A 8 -43.07 -32.19 2.63
C MET A 8 -42.44 -30.94 3.21
N PHE A 9 -43.26 -30.04 3.74
CA PHE A 9 -43.09 -29.38 5.03
C PHE A 9 -44.26 -28.40 5.19
N ASP A 10 -45.40 -28.96 5.59
CA ASP A 10 -46.41 -28.22 6.32
C ASP A 10 -45.77 -27.55 7.52
N ASN A 11 -45.82 -26.22 7.58
CA ASN A 11 -45.88 -25.54 8.86
C ASN A 11 -46.69 -24.25 8.71
N GLU A 12 -48.00 -24.45 8.64
CA GLU A 12 -49.00 -23.46 8.99
C GLU A 12 -48.80 -23.11 10.47
N SER A 13 -48.32 -21.90 10.73
CA SER A 13 -48.52 -21.25 12.02
C SER A 13 -48.94 -19.82 11.74
N ASP A 14 -50.25 -19.65 11.57
CA ASP A 14 -50.92 -18.38 11.77
C ASP A 14 -50.76 -17.97 13.23
N ASP A 15 -49.88 -17.00 13.49
CA ASP A 15 -50.00 -16.16 14.67
C ASP A 15 -50.06 -14.70 14.21
N THR A 16 -51.31 -14.27 14.07
CA THR A 16 -51.68 -12.86 13.97
C THR A 16 -51.45 -12.19 15.33
N CYS A 17 -50.40 -11.38 15.44
CA CYS A 17 -50.33 -10.32 16.43
C CYS A 17 -49.88 -9.02 15.78
N SER A 18 -50.87 -8.15 15.57
CA SER A 18 -50.74 -6.76 15.17
C SER A 18 -49.80 -6.00 16.11
N SER A 19 -48.72 -5.44 15.56
CA SER A 19 -48.09 -4.25 16.12
C SER A 19 -47.47 -3.43 14.99
N ASP A 20 -48.11 -2.29 14.72
CA ASP A 20 -47.62 -1.20 13.88
C ASP A 20 -46.19 -0.80 14.27
N MET A 21 -45.21 -1.18 13.43
CA MET A 21 -43.95 -0.45 13.33
C MET A 21 -43.54 -0.44 11.86
N GLN A 22 -43.75 0.70 11.21
CA GLN A 22 -43.16 1.03 9.92
C GLN A 22 -41.63 1.00 10.05
N PHE A 23 -41.00 -0.08 9.63
CA PHE A 23 -39.58 -0.07 9.26
C PHE A 23 -39.50 -0.12 7.75
N ALA A 24 -39.08 1.02 7.17
CA ALA A 24 -38.78 1.15 5.77
C ALA A 24 -37.86 0.01 5.32
N ALA A 25 -38.24 -0.68 4.25
CA ALA A 25 -37.40 -1.67 3.60
C ALA A 25 -36.05 -1.03 3.24
N PRO A 26 -34.90 -1.56 3.67
CA PRO A 26 -33.64 -1.17 3.09
C PRO A 26 -33.63 -1.73 1.66
N THR A 27 -33.75 -0.82 0.71
CA THR A 27 -33.46 -1.04 -0.71
C THR A 27 -32.21 -1.90 -0.85
N MET A 28 -32.34 -2.94 -1.68
CA MET A 28 -31.23 -3.71 -2.23
C MET A 28 -30.05 -2.80 -2.57
N THR A 29 -28.99 -2.90 -1.80
CA THR A 29 -27.65 -2.78 -2.35
C THR A 29 -26.98 -4.07 -1.96
N SER A 30 -27.09 -5.09 -2.81
CA SER A 30 -26.00 -6.04 -2.92
C SER A 30 -24.79 -5.19 -3.24
N TYR A 31 -23.99 -4.86 -2.23
CA TYR A 31 -22.60 -4.53 -2.47
C TYR A 31 -22.04 -5.83 -3.03
N ALA A 32 -22.12 -5.97 -4.36
CA ALA A 32 -21.18 -6.80 -5.07
C ALA A 32 -19.85 -6.39 -4.46
N THR A 33 -19.23 -7.33 -3.74
CA THR A 33 -17.91 -7.15 -3.18
C THR A 33 -17.06 -6.64 -4.34
N ASP A 34 -16.73 -5.35 -4.26
CA ASP A 34 -15.95 -4.64 -5.26
C ASP A 34 -14.77 -5.56 -5.60
N PRO A 35 -14.54 -5.92 -6.88
CA PRO A 35 -13.48 -6.84 -7.24
C PRO A 35 -12.17 -6.23 -6.79
N GLU A 36 -11.74 -6.61 -5.59
CA GLU A 36 -10.44 -6.38 -4.95
C GLU A 36 -9.63 -5.36 -5.76
N MET A 37 -10.02 -4.08 -5.65
CA MET A 37 -9.54 -3.05 -6.57
C MET A 37 -8.05 -2.88 -6.28
N LEU A 38 -7.22 -3.65 -6.99
CA LEU A 38 -5.81 -3.83 -6.70
C LEU A 38 -5.20 -2.44 -6.67
N GLU A 39 -4.70 -2.03 -5.49
CA GLU A 39 -4.11 -0.70 -5.35
C GLU A 39 -3.08 -0.50 -6.47
N PRO A 40 -3.12 0.64 -7.18
CA PRO A 40 -2.23 0.89 -8.30
C PRO A 40 -0.79 0.63 -7.90
N THR A 41 -0.06 -0.12 -8.73
CA THR A 41 1.35 -0.44 -8.49
C THR A 41 2.24 0.18 -9.54
N ILE A 42 3.47 0.45 -9.16
CA ILE A 42 4.52 0.95 -10.04
C ILE A 42 5.77 0.10 -9.88
N THR A 43 6.52 -0.07 -10.96
CA THR A 43 7.84 -0.67 -10.91
C THR A 43 8.88 0.44 -10.83
N VAL A 44 9.85 0.34 -9.93
CA VAL A 44 10.93 1.34 -9.82
C VAL A 44 12.29 0.65 -9.85
N MET A 45 13.29 1.39 -10.32
CA MET A 45 14.67 0.94 -10.39
C MET A 45 15.44 1.45 -9.18
N LEU A 46 15.62 0.58 -8.19
CA LEU A 46 16.34 0.90 -6.97
C LEU A 46 17.84 0.63 -7.14
N MET A 47 18.64 1.68 -7.03
CA MET A 47 20.09 1.65 -7.03
C MET A 47 20.59 1.71 -5.59
N VAL A 48 21.08 0.59 -5.07
CA VAL A 48 21.62 0.50 -3.71
C VAL A 48 23.13 0.69 -3.77
N GLU A 49 23.64 1.72 -3.10
CA GLU A 49 25.08 1.90 -2.96
C GLU A 49 25.68 0.86 -2.01
N LYS A 50 26.73 0.20 -2.47
CA LYS A 50 27.54 -0.75 -1.72
C LYS A 50 28.91 -0.10 -1.45
N PRO A 51 29.45 -0.24 -0.23
CA PRO A 51 30.69 0.44 0.16
C PRO A 51 31.92 0.15 -0.72
N ILE A 52 31.97 -1.02 -1.36
CA ILE A 52 33.15 -1.49 -2.10
C ILE A 52 32.85 -1.68 -3.60
N SER A 53 31.65 -2.12 -3.95
CA SER A 53 31.32 -2.58 -5.30
C SER A 53 30.51 -1.58 -6.13
N GLY A 54 30.41 -0.32 -5.71
CA GLY A 54 29.60 0.68 -6.39
C GLY A 54 28.10 0.44 -6.16
N TYR A 55 27.30 0.34 -7.22
CA TYR A 55 25.84 0.20 -7.11
C TYR A 55 25.33 -1.20 -7.44
N GLU A 56 24.35 -1.66 -6.67
CA GLU A 56 23.50 -2.81 -7.01
C GLU A 56 22.15 -2.31 -7.51
N ARG A 57 21.75 -2.77 -8.69
CA ARG A 57 20.47 -2.43 -9.30
C ARG A 57 19.42 -3.49 -8.99
N LEU A 58 18.29 -3.08 -8.43
CA LEU A 58 17.14 -3.91 -8.08
C LEU A 58 15.88 -3.37 -8.74
N GLU A 59 15.08 -4.23 -9.35
CA GLU A 59 13.75 -3.88 -9.84
C GLU A 59 12.73 -4.27 -8.78
N ILE A 60 12.01 -3.28 -8.24
CA ILE A 60 11.04 -3.50 -7.17
C ILE A 60 9.66 -2.99 -7.58
N LYS A 61 8.63 -3.73 -7.20
CA LYS A 61 7.23 -3.36 -7.40
C LYS A 61 6.68 -2.78 -6.11
N LEU A 62 6.16 -1.56 -6.17
CA LEU A 62 5.62 -0.83 -5.03
C LEU A 62 4.17 -0.47 -5.29
N ARG A 63 3.37 -0.37 -4.22
CA ARG A 63 2.04 0.23 -4.32
C ARG A 63 2.19 1.75 -4.34
N GLN A 64 1.43 2.43 -5.20
CA GLN A 64 1.54 3.87 -5.43
C GLN A 64 1.28 4.71 -4.18
N ASN A 65 0.47 4.20 -3.24
CA ASN A 65 0.13 4.88 -1.99
C ASN A 65 0.89 4.33 -0.78
N SER A 66 1.82 3.39 -0.97
CA SER A 66 2.66 2.90 0.14
C SER A 66 3.76 3.89 0.43
N SER A 67 3.97 4.17 1.72
CA SER A 67 5.01 5.08 2.17
C SER A 67 6.41 4.47 1.97
N PHE A 68 7.36 5.31 1.59
CA PHE A 68 8.74 4.91 1.41
C PHE A 68 9.45 4.54 2.72
N GLY A 69 8.94 4.97 3.88
CA GLY A 69 9.49 4.59 5.18
C GLY A 69 9.55 3.08 5.40
N LYS A 70 8.56 2.33 4.87
CA LYS A 70 8.58 0.86 4.91
C LYS A 70 9.74 0.29 4.08
N LEU A 71 9.96 0.84 2.88
CA LEU A 71 11.06 0.46 2.01
C LEU A 71 12.41 0.84 2.63
N ALA A 72 12.55 2.07 3.13
CA ALA A 72 13.77 2.56 3.77
C ALA A 72 14.14 1.70 5.00
N SER A 73 13.15 1.38 5.85
CA SER A 73 13.38 0.48 6.98
C SER A 73 13.82 -0.90 6.54
N LEU A 74 13.17 -1.49 5.52
CA LEU A 74 13.55 -2.80 4.99
C LEU A 74 15.00 -2.80 4.46
N LEU A 75 15.39 -1.74 3.73
CA LEU A 75 16.74 -1.61 3.20
C LEU A 75 17.78 -1.46 4.33
N ARG A 76 17.50 -0.65 5.35
CA ARG A 76 18.39 -0.52 6.52
C ARG A 76 18.54 -1.82 7.30
N THR A 77 17.47 -2.61 7.43
CA THR A 77 17.52 -3.93 8.07
C THR A 77 18.25 -4.97 7.21
N LYS A 78 18.18 -4.85 5.88
CA LYS A 78 18.87 -5.76 4.96
C LYS A 78 20.36 -5.42 4.82
N PHE A 79 20.72 -4.16 4.97
CA PHE A 79 22.07 -3.63 4.78
C PHE A 79 22.55 -2.98 6.08
N ASP A 80 23.17 -3.76 6.97
CA ASP A 80 23.58 -3.33 8.32
C ASP A 80 24.50 -2.09 8.33
N TYR A 81 25.27 -1.87 7.25
CA TYR A 81 26.13 -0.70 7.08
C TYR A 81 25.37 0.59 6.72
N ALA A 82 24.07 0.51 6.46
CA ALA A 82 23.27 1.57 5.84
C ALA A 82 22.55 2.48 6.85
N ALA A 83 23.02 2.56 8.09
CA ALA A 83 22.40 3.39 9.13
C ALA A 83 22.28 4.88 8.73
N LYS A 84 23.25 5.40 7.98
CA LYS A 84 23.27 6.79 7.47
C LYS A 84 22.73 6.94 6.03
N TYR A 85 22.11 5.90 5.49
CA TYR A 85 21.64 5.93 4.11
C TYR A 85 20.23 6.53 4.02
N VAL A 86 20.01 7.25 2.93
CA VAL A 86 18.75 7.90 2.61
C VAL A 86 18.27 7.45 1.24
N LEU A 87 16.95 7.48 1.05
CA LEU A 87 16.38 7.35 -0.28
C LEU A 87 16.46 8.70 -1.00
N GLN A 88 16.80 8.68 -2.28
CA GLN A 88 16.78 9.83 -3.16
C GLN A 88 16.06 9.48 -4.46
N THR A 89 15.37 10.46 -5.03
CA THR A 89 14.77 10.38 -6.36
C THR A 89 15.15 11.63 -7.15
N GLY A 90 15.21 11.52 -8.47
CA GLY A 90 15.62 12.63 -9.30
C GLY A 90 16.11 12.19 -10.66
N ASP A 91 16.73 13.13 -11.35
CA ASP A 91 17.42 12.92 -12.62
C ASP A 91 18.93 13.15 -12.45
N LEU A 92 19.67 13.13 -13.56
CA LEU A 92 21.14 13.23 -13.53
C LEU A 92 21.64 14.52 -12.87
N ASP A 93 20.84 15.59 -12.89
CA ASP A 93 21.27 16.93 -12.48
C ASP A 93 20.72 17.31 -11.09
N GLU A 94 19.59 16.74 -10.65
CA GLU A 94 18.99 17.09 -9.36
C GLU A 94 18.45 15.87 -8.59
N TRP A 95 19.16 15.47 -7.52
CA TRP A 95 18.72 14.43 -6.58
C TRP A 95 18.08 15.04 -5.34
N LYS A 96 16.86 14.60 -5.02
CA LYS A 96 16.09 15.04 -3.86
C LYS A 96 15.93 13.90 -2.87
N ILE A 97 16.06 14.22 -1.58
CA ILE A 97 15.82 13.26 -0.50
C ILE A 97 14.34 12.92 -0.47
N VAL A 98 14.05 11.62 -0.40
CA VAL A 98 12.71 11.07 -0.22
C VAL A 98 12.47 10.90 1.27
N PHE A 99 11.38 11.48 1.78
CA PHE A 99 10.98 11.35 3.17
C PHE A 99 10.20 10.05 3.39
N ASP A 100 10.22 9.55 4.63
CA ASP A 100 9.55 8.30 5.00
C ASP A 100 8.03 8.33 4.76
N THR A 101 7.42 9.52 4.77
CA THR A 101 6.00 9.74 4.51
C THR A 101 5.65 9.84 3.03
N ASP A 102 6.63 10.06 2.16
CA ASP A 102 6.40 10.17 0.73
C ASP A 102 5.94 8.83 0.16
N THR A 103 5.18 8.90 -0.94
CA THR A 103 4.70 7.74 -1.69
C THR A 103 5.08 7.89 -3.16
N PRO A 104 5.10 6.79 -3.94
CA PRO A 104 5.32 6.92 -5.38
C PRO A 104 4.34 7.88 -6.06
N ALA A 105 3.07 7.91 -5.62
CA ALA A 105 2.06 8.84 -6.13
C ALA A 105 2.32 10.30 -5.75
N SER A 106 2.72 10.59 -4.49
CA SER A 106 2.97 11.97 -4.05
C SER A 106 4.15 12.60 -4.81
N LEU A 107 5.15 11.77 -5.13
CA LEU A 107 6.32 12.15 -5.91
C LEU A 107 6.10 12.05 -7.43
N LYS A 108 4.91 11.60 -7.86
CA LYS A 108 4.55 11.40 -9.28
C LYS A 108 5.59 10.56 -10.03
N LEU A 109 6.09 9.51 -9.40
CA LEU A 109 7.08 8.64 -10.03
C LEU A 109 6.48 7.98 -11.28
N GLU A 110 7.27 7.95 -12.35
CA GLU A 110 6.96 7.23 -13.57
C GLU A 110 7.37 5.76 -13.45
N ASP A 111 6.81 4.90 -14.31
CA ASP A 111 7.23 3.51 -14.34
C ASP A 111 8.71 3.43 -14.70
N ARG A 112 9.44 2.62 -13.92
CA ARG A 112 10.89 2.45 -13.96
C ARG A 112 11.70 3.70 -13.59
N ALA A 113 11.10 4.65 -12.88
CA ALA A 113 11.83 5.75 -12.25
C ALA A 113 12.98 5.24 -11.36
N GLU A 114 14.08 5.98 -11.33
CA GLU A 114 15.26 5.64 -10.54
C GLU A 114 15.14 6.17 -9.11
N LEU A 115 15.32 5.25 -8.15
CA LEU A 115 15.47 5.56 -6.73
C LEU A 115 16.87 5.15 -6.30
N ARG A 116 17.54 5.99 -5.53
CA ARG A 116 18.87 5.70 -4.99
C ARG A 116 18.80 5.50 -3.49
N PHE A 117 19.45 4.47 -2.98
CA PHE A 117 19.69 4.27 -1.55
C PHE A 117 21.18 4.44 -1.30
N VAL A 118 21.55 5.65 -0.91
CA VAL A 118 22.94 6.13 -0.85
C VAL A 118 23.27 6.65 0.52
N ARG A 119 24.55 6.62 0.87
CA ARG A 119 25.04 7.23 2.09
C ARG A 119 24.82 8.73 2.03
N SER A 120 24.21 9.28 3.08
CA SER A 120 24.16 10.71 3.29
C SER A 120 25.07 11.08 4.45
N ASP A 121 25.89 12.12 4.26
CA ASP A 121 26.66 12.71 5.35
C ASP A 121 25.85 13.78 6.10
N ILE A 122 24.54 13.91 5.79
CA ILE A 122 23.62 14.77 6.55
C ILE A 122 23.41 14.13 7.92
N GLU A 123 23.97 14.75 8.95
CA GLU A 123 23.69 14.37 10.33
C GLU A 123 22.25 14.77 10.69
N PRO A 124 21.48 13.89 11.36
CA PRO A 124 20.18 14.28 11.89
C PRO A 124 20.36 15.45 12.85
N LEU A 125 19.71 16.57 12.55
CA LEU A 125 19.75 17.75 13.41
C LEU A 125 19.04 17.40 14.73
N ASP A 126 19.81 17.34 15.82
CA ASP A 126 19.29 17.15 17.16
C ASP A 126 18.58 18.42 17.64
N THR A 127 17.27 18.50 17.39
CA THR A 127 16.44 19.65 17.78
C THR A 127 16.20 19.74 19.28
N SER A 128 16.57 18.71 20.07
CA SER A 128 16.49 18.76 21.53
C SER A 128 17.43 19.80 22.15
N LYS A 129 18.43 20.26 21.37
CA LYS A 129 19.39 21.30 21.76
C LYS A 129 19.00 22.71 21.30
N ILE A 130 17.84 22.87 20.64
CA ILE A 130 17.38 24.16 20.07
C ILE A 130 16.30 24.81 20.97
N LEU A 131 16.26 24.45 22.25
CA LEU A 131 15.35 25.02 23.25
C LEU A 131 16.12 25.66 24.40
#